data_AF-A0A8S1BBN3-F1
#
_entry.id   AF-A0A8S1BBN3-F1
#
_cell.length_a   1.000
_cell.length_b   1.000
_cell.length_c   1.000
_cell.angle_alpha   90.00
_cell.angle_beta   90.00
_cell.angle_gamma   90.00
#
_symmetry.space_group_name_H-M   'P 1'
#
loop_
_entity.id
_entity.type
_entity.pdbx_description
1 polymer ?
#
loop_
_entity_poly.entity_id
_entity_poly.type
_entity_poly.pdbx_seq_one_letter_code
_entity_poly.pdbx_strand_id
1 'polypeptide(L)'
;MCPSCPGVSEDAEHVFFACPRFDLLRSTWAEALTKKTQPEFLIEAMLSSDAVWQATSAFATGVLQELRRLERKRSEIKTRDISTMEEH
;
A
#
# COMPACT_ATOMS: atom_id res chain seq x y z
N MET A 1 10.90 5.22 4.73
CA MET A 1 11.25 3.79 4.60
C MET A 1 10.09 2.95 5.08
N CYS A 2 9.88 1.78 4.47
CA CYS A 2 8.82 0.87 4.87
C CYS A 2 9.03 0.36 6.30
N PRO A 3 8.06 0.48 7.22
CA PRO A 3 8.23 0.06 8.61
C PRO A 3 8.33 -1.45 8.79
N SER A 4 7.77 -2.21 7.86
CA SER A 4 7.75 -3.68 7.90
C SER A 4 8.84 -4.31 7.04
N CYS A 5 9.59 -3.51 6.28
CA CYS A 5 10.66 -3.98 5.39
C CYS A 5 11.92 -3.14 5.62
N PRO A 6 12.84 -3.61 6.49
CA PRO A 6 14.05 -2.88 6.83
C PRO A 6 14.88 -2.55 5.59
N GLY A 7 15.33 -1.30 5.48
CA GLY A 7 16.17 -0.86 4.37
C GLY A 7 15.45 -0.70 3.02
N VAL A 8 14.13 -0.88 2.96
CA VAL A 8 13.36 -0.74 1.71
C VAL A 8 12.59 0.58 1.66
N SER A 9 12.60 1.24 0.49
CA SER A 9 11.77 2.42 0.23
C SER A 9 10.29 2.04 0.21
N GLU A 10 9.42 2.91 0.74
CA GLU A 10 7.97 2.69 0.69
C GLU A 10 7.39 3.35 -0.57
N ASP A 11 7.83 2.89 -1.74
CA ASP A 11 7.37 3.37 -3.05
C ASP A 11 6.24 2.49 -3.63
N ALA A 12 5.70 2.92 -4.76
CA ALA A 12 4.59 2.24 -5.41
C ALA A 12 4.94 0.79 -5.80
N GLU A 13 6.15 0.56 -6.31
CA GLU A 13 6.59 -0.78 -6.71
C GLU A 13 6.65 -1.72 -5.50
N HIS A 14 7.30 -1.29 -4.42
CA HIS A 14 7.35 -2.06 -3.19
C HIS A 14 5.94 -2.34 -2.65
N VAL A 15 5.08 -1.33 -2.57
CA VAL A 15 3.73 -1.44 -2.03
C VAL A 15 2.86 -2.40 -2.87
N PHE A 16 2.90 -2.27 -4.19
CA PHE A 16 2.08 -3.05 -5.11
C PHE A 16 2.53 -4.51 -5.20
N PHE A 17 3.83 -4.80 -5.14
CA PHE A 17 4.34 -6.11 -5.54
C PHE A 17 5.10 -6.89 -4.47
N ALA A 18 5.60 -6.24 -3.41
CA ALA A 18 6.51 -6.89 -2.46
C ALA A 18 6.17 -6.72 -0.97
N CYS A 19 5.51 -5.62 -0.59
CA CYS A 19 5.29 -5.27 0.81
C CYS A 19 4.32 -6.25 1.49
N PRO A 20 4.73 -6.95 2.57
CA PRO A 20 3.91 -7.97 3.22
C PRO A 20 2.66 -7.41 3.90
N ARG A 21 2.66 -6.11 4.25
CA ARG A 21 1.48 -5.43 4.82
C ARG A 21 0.26 -5.47 3.89
N PHE A 22 0.49 -5.58 2.58
CA PHE A 22 -0.56 -5.53 1.58
C PHE A 22 -0.82 -6.89 0.92
N ASP A 23 -0.27 -7.99 1.45
CA ASP A 23 -0.40 -9.32 0.83
C ASP A 23 -1.86 -9.76 0.70
N LEU A 24 -2.71 -9.45 1.69
CA LEU A 24 -4.13 -9.76 1.62
C LEU A 24 -4.82 -8.99 0.49
N LEU A 25 -4.63 -7.66 0.45
CA LEU A 25 -5.19 -6.82 -0.61
C LEU A 25 -4.66 -7.24 -1.99
N ARG A 26 -3.36 -7.58 -2.06
CA ARG A 26 -2.69 -8.02 -3.29
C ARG A 26 -3.22 -9.37 -3.75
N SER A 27 -3.53 -10.28 -2.85
CA SER A 27 -4.11 -11.59 -3.19
C SER A 27 -5.48 -11.44 -3.84
N THR A 28 -6.36 -10.60 -3.26
CA THR A 28 -7.66 -10.28 -3.86
C THR A 28 -7.52 -9.58 -5.20
N TRP A 29 -6.57 -8.65 -5.33
CA TRP A 29 -6.29 -7.99 -6.60
C TRP A 29 -5.74 -8.95 -7.66
N ALA A 30 -4.89 -9.90 -7.26
CA ALA A 30 -4.31 -10.90 -8.14
C ALA A 30 -5.35 -11.87 -8.70
N GLU A 31 -6.47 -12.12 -8.01
CA GLU A 31 -7.59 -12.91 -8.55
C GLU A 31 -8.27 -12.22 -9.75
N ALA A 32 -8.30 -10.89 -9.76
CA ALA A 32 -8.82 -10.12 -10.90
C ALA A 32 -7.84 -10.06 -12.08
N LEU A 33 -6.56 -10.37 -11.84
CA LEU A 33 -5.54 -10.44 -12.88
C LEU A 33 -5.49 -11.87 -13.44
N THR A 34 -5.80 -12.03 -14.73
CA THR A 34 -5.77 -13.34 -15.39
C THR A 34 -4.39 -14.00 -15.40
N LYS A 35 -3.32 -13.26 -15.09
CA LYS A 35 -1.95 -13.73 -14.89
C LYS A 35 -1.28 -12.95 -13.76
N LYS A 36 -0.25 -13.53 -13.13
CA LYS A 36 0.70 -12.79 -12.29
C LYS A 36 1.32 -11.68 -13.13
N THR A 37 0.74 -10.49 -13.04
CA THR A 37 1.13 -9.37 -13.88
C THR A 37 2.38 -8.78 -13.26
N GLN A 38 3.52 -8.93 -13.94
CA GLN A 38 4.74 -8.25 -13.53
C GLN A 38 4.52 -6.72 -13.63
N PRO A 39 5.25 -5.91 -12.84
CA PRO A 39 5.09 -4.46 -12.83
C PRO A 39 5.07 -3.83 -14.22
N GLU A 40 5.91 -4.31 -15.13
CA GLU A 40 6.05 -3.82 -16.50
C GLU A 40 4.80 -4.03 -17.38
N PHE A 41 3.94 -5.00 -17.05
CA PHE A 41 2.73 -5.32 -17.82
C PHE A 41 1.45 -4.78 -17.17
N LEU A 42 1.54 -4.14 -16.01
CA LEU A 42 0.36 -3.70 -15.27
C LEU A 42 -0.47 -2.68 -16.06
N ILE A 43 0.19 -1.69 -16.67
CA ILE A 43 -0.51 -0.65 -17.43
C ILE A 43 -1.22 -1.26 -18.65
N GLU A 44 -0.56 -2.16 -19.37
CA GLU A 44 -1.18 -2.85 -20.51
C GLU A 44 -2.40 -3.67 -20.06
N ALA A 45 -2.28 -4.41 -18.95
CA ALA A 45 -3.38 -5.17 -18.38
C ALA A 45 -4.56 -4.26 -18.01
N MET A 46 -4.31 -3.13 -17.35
CA MET A 46 -5.33 -2.12 -17.00
C MET A 46 -6.02 -1.52 -18.22
N LEU A 47 -5.28 -1.26 -19.30
CA LEU A 47 -5.85 -0.71 -20.54
C LEU A 47 -6.64 -1.75 -21.34
N SER A 48 -6.34 -3.05 -21.14
CA SER A 48 -7.02 -4.13 -21.85
C SER A 48 -8.42 -4.47 -21.32
N SER A 49 -8.76 -4.03 -20.10
CA SER A 49 -10.00 -4.42 -19.43
C SER A 49 -10.44 -3.44 -18.35
N ASP A 50 -11.66 -2.95 -18.46
CA ASP A 50 -12.30 -2.15 -17.39
C ASP A 50 -12.33 -2.90 -16.06
N ALA A 51 -12.52 -4.23 -16.07
CA ALA A 51 -12.51 -5.02 -14.85
C ALA A 51 -11.14 -4.97 -14.15
N VAL A 52 -10.05 -5.05 -14.91
CA VAL A 52 -8.68 -4.94 -14.40
C VAL A 52 -8.39 -3.51 -13.92
N TRP A 53 -8.84 -2.50 -14.66
CA TRP A 53 -8.74 -1.10 -14.24
C TRP A 53 -9.45 -0.86 -12.90
N GLN A 54 -10.69 -1.33 -12.75
CA GLN A 54 -11.47 -1.18 -11.52
C GLN A 54 -10.85 -1.93 -10.34
N ALA A 55 -10.41 -3.18 -10.56
CA ALA A 55 -9.73 -3.96 -9.53
C ALA A 55 -8.44 -3.29 -9.04
N THR A 56 -7.64 -2.75 -9.97
CA THR A 56 -6.40 -2.04 -9.64
C THR A 56 -6.67 -0.71 -8.92
N SER A 57 -7.71 0.02 -9.35
CA SER A 57 -8.15 1.25 -8.69
C SER A 57 -8.63 1.00 -7.26
N ALA A 58 -9.39 -0.09 -7.04
CA ALA A 58 -9.83 -0.51 -5.71
C ALA A 58 -8.65 -0.91 -4.82
N PHE A 59 -7.69 -1.67 -5.35
CA PHE A 59 -6.46 -2.03 -4.65
C PHE A 59 -5.66 -0.78 -4.23
N ALA A 60 -5.40 0.14 -5.17
CA ALA A 60 -4.67 1.38 -4.90
C ALA A 60 -5.39 2.23 -3.84
N THR A 61 -6.72 2.29 -3.88
CA THR A 61 -7.52 2.99 -2.88
C THR A 61 -7.36 2.37 -1.49
N GLY A 62 -7.43 1.04 -1.37
CA GLY A 62 -7.25 0.35 -0.09
C GLY A 62 -5.84 0.55 0.49
N VAL A 63 -4.82 0.48 -0.36
CA VAL A 63 -3.44 0.81 0.00
C VAL A 63 -3.32 2.23 0.57
N LEU A 64 -3.84 3.24 -0.15
CA LEU A 64 -3.77 4.64 0.28
C LEU A 64 -4.51 4.89 1.58
N GLN A 65 -5.67 4.25 1.78
CA GLN A 65 -6.43 4.34 3.02
C GLN A 65 -5.62 3.78 4.21
N GLU A 66 -4.98 2.64 4.03
CA GLU A 66 -4.18 2.00 5.06
C GLU A 66 -2.92 2.80 5.39
N LEU A 67 -2.20 3.30 4.38
CA LEU A 67 -1.06 4.19 4.57
C LEU A 67 -1.44 5.44 5.38
N ARG A 68 -2.54 6.11 5.00
CA ARG A 68 -3.05 7.28 5.75
C ARG A 68 -3.47 6.92 7.17
N ARG A 69 -4.06 5.74 7.38
CA ARG A 69 -4.43 5.26 8.72
C ARG A 69 -3.21 5.05 9.60
N LEU A 70 -2.14 4.47 9.05
CA LEU A 70 -0.88 4.23 9.75
C LEU A 70 -0.15 5.55 10.04
N GLU A 71 -0.18 6.50 9.10
CA GLU A 71 0.39 7.83 9.29
C GLU A 71 -0.32 8.58 10.43
N ARG A 72 -1.66 8.62 10.44
CA ARG A 72 -2.43 9.24 11.53
C ARG A 72 -2.07 8.67 12.91
N LYS A 73 -1.97 7.34 13.02
CA LYS A 73 -1.55 6.68 14.26
C LYS A 73 -0.16 7.11 14.72
N ARG A 74 0.80 7.29 13.79
CA ARG A 74 2.14 7.77 14.14
C ARG A 74 2.13 9.22 14.60
N SER A 75 1.34 10.08 13.95
CA SER A 75 1.18 11.47 14.36
C SER A 75 0.55 11.58 15.75
N GLU A 76 -0.46 10.77 16.05
CA GLU A 76 -1.09 10.71 17.38
C GLU A 76 -0.10 10.29 18.48
N ILE A 77 0.69 9.24 18.22
CA ILE A 77 1.74 8.79 19.16
C ILE A 77 2.77 9.90 19.37
N LYS A 78 3.27 10.51 18.29
CA LYS A 78 4.24 11.60 18.37
C LYS A 78 3.72 12.79 19.19
N THR A 79 2.46 13.18 19.01
CA THR A 79 1.85 14.27 19.79
C THR A 79 1.77 13.91 21.29
N ARG A 80 1.42 12.67 21.62
CA ARG A 80 1.36 12.21 23.01
C ARG A 80 2.74 12.18 23.69
N ASP A 81 3.75 11.73 22.96
CA ASP A 81 5.13 11.68 23.46
C ASP A 81 5.67 13.09 23.72
N ILE A 82 5.43 14.04 22.81
CA ILE A 82 5.80 15.45 22.99
C ILE A 82 5.11 16.05 24.22
N SER A 83 3.80 15.85 24.36
CA SER A 83 3.04 16.37 25.51
C SER A 83 3.53 15.80 26.85
N THR A 84 4.07 14.58 26.87
CA THR A 84 4.60 13.95 28.09
C THR A 84 6.00 14.48 28.44
N MET A 85 6.77 14.95 27.44
CA MET A 85 8.09 15.55 27.64
C MET A 85 8.03 17.02 28.09
N GLU A 86 6.92 17.72 27.86
CA GLU A 86 6.72 19.12 28.27
C GLU A 86 6.17 19.28 29.70
N GLU A 87 5.75 18.18 30.35
CA GLU A 87 5.24 18.17 31.74
C GLU A 87 6.32 17.91 32.82
N HIS A 88 7.59 17.81 32.43
CA HIS A 88 8.75 17.59 33.33
C HIS A 88 9.84 18.67 33.15
#